data_AF-A0A7N8WSE5-F1
#
_entry.id   AF-A0A7N8WSE5-F1
#
_cell.length_a   1.000
_cell.length_b   1.000
_cell.length_c   1.000
_cell.angle_alpha   90.00
_cell.angle_beta   90.00
_cell.angle_gamma   90.00
#
_symmetry.space_group_name_H-M   'P 1'
#
loop_
_entity.id
_entity.type
_entity.pdbx_description
1 polymer ?
#
loop_
_entity_poly.entity_id
_entity_poly.type
_entity_poly.pdbx_seq_one_letter_code
_entity_poly.pdbx_strand_id
1 'polypeptide(L)'
;GKFYLEDPSGTVQLDMSKFHNGLYTESCFVLAEGWYEDSVFHVSGFGFPPTEPSSATRAYYGNINFFGGPSTTSVKASSKLKQLEEDNEDAMFVIVSDVWLDSVEVMDKLNIMFSGYAAMPPTCFIFCGNFSSTPYGKTQIKSLKGETFKSSRFVFVPGPEDPGPATILPRPPLADHITEEFRQRVPFSVFTTNPCRVQYCSQEMVIIREDLVNKMCRNCVRLPNNNLDIPNHFVKTILSQGHLTPLPLYVSPVFWAYDYSLRVYPVPDVIVFADKYDPFSINNADCLCINPGSFPRSGFTFKVYYPSNRTVEDRWEIFSLNICFQVIHYRWF
;
A
#
# COMPACT_ATOMS: atom_id res chain seq x y z
N GLY A 1 16.13 18.37 -20.21
CA GLY A 1 17.33 17.52 -20.07
C GLY A 1 17.46 16.64 -21.29
N LYS A 2 18.58 15.94 -21.43
CA LYS A 2 18.73 14.89 -22.46
C LYS A 2 18.16 13.59 -21.89
N PHE A 3 17.23 12.97 -22.60
CA PHE A 3 16.60 11.71 -22.20
C PHE A 3 17.02 10.59 -23.16
N TYR A 4 17.03 9.37 -22.65
CA TYR A 4 17.41 8.18 -23.39
C TYR A 4 16.41 7.06 -23.12
N LEU A 5 16.22 6.18 -24.09
CA LEU A 5 15.55 4.91 -23.93
C LEU A 5 16.61 3.80 -23.91
N GLU A 6 16.48 2.88 -22.97
CA GLU A 6 17.41 1.76 -22.78
C GLU A 6 16.65 0.44 -22.82
N ASP A 7 17.22 -0.53 -23.52
CA ASP A 7 16.84 -1.93 -23.48
C ASP A 7 18.11 -2.80 -23.38
N PRO A 8 18.01 -4.14 -23.26
CA PRO A 8 19.19 -5.00 -23.18
C PRO A 8 20.14 -4.92 -24.40
N SER A 9 19.72 -4.34 -25.52
CA SER A 9 20.49 -4.24 -26.75
C SER A 9 21.29 -2.93 -26.87
N GLY A 10 20.84 -1.86 -26.21
CA GLY A 10 21.55 -0.59 -26.21
C GLY A 10 20.71 0.60 -25.76
N THR A 11 21.20 1.80 -26.10
CA THR A 11 20.57 3.07 -25.73
C THR A 11 20.36 3.97 -26.95
N VAL A 12 19.26 4.72 -26.95
CA VAL A 12 18.95 5.70 -28.00
C VAL A 12 18.50 7.02 -27.39
N GLN A 13 18.98 8.15 -27.94
CA GLN A 13 18.56 9.47 -27.49
C GLN A 13 17.11 9.74 -27.89
N LEU A 14 16.32 10.28 -26.97
CA LEU A 14 14.91 10.58 -27.17
C LEU A 14 14.67 12.07 -27.42
N ASP A 15 13.79 12.34 -28.38
CA ASP A 15 13.10 13.61 -28.52
C ASP A 15 11.60 13.39 -28.27
N MET A 16 11.05 14.06 -27.25
CA MET A 16 9.76 13.70 -26.64
C MET A 16 8.74 14.82 -26.81
N SER A 17 7.59 14.51 -27.40
CA SER A 17 6.54 15.51 -27.67
C SER A 17 5.23 15.28 -26.91
N LYS A 18 4.72 14.03 -26.84
CA LYS A 18 3.38 13.70 -26.30
C LYS A 18 3.40 12.49 -25.36
N PHE A 19 2.62 12.58 -24.27
CA PHE A 19 2.50 11.55 -23.23
C PHE A 19 1.03 11.20 -23.00
N HIS A 20 0.73 9.90 -22.88
CA HIS A 20 -0.58 9.41 -22.41
C HIS A 20 -0.72 9.60 -20.90
N ASN A 21 -1.85 9.22 -20.32
CA ASN A 21 -2.08 9.36 -18.88
C ASN A 21 -1.15 8.45 -18.05
N GLY A 22 -0.35 9.04 -17.17
CA GLY A 22 0.55 8.38 -16.22
C GLY A 22 1.49 9.37 -15.53
N LEU A 23 2.16 8.94 -14.45
CA LEU A 23 3.31 9.65 -13.87
C LEU A 23 4.59 9.05 -14.46
N TYR A 24 5.12 9.65 -15.52
CA TYR A 24 6.34 9.17 -16.16
C TYR A 24 7.55 9.64 -15.39
N THR A 25 8.26 8.72 -14.75
CA THR A 25 9.53 8.97 -14.05
C THR A 25 10.70 8.43 -14.89
N GLU A 26 11.94 8.78 -14.52
CA GLU A 26 13.15 8.40 -15.26
C GLU A 26 13.36 6.89 -15.42
N SER A 27 12.86 6.06 -14.49
CA SER A 27 13.01 4.60 -14.53
C SER A 27 11.74 3.84 -14.90
N CYS A 28 10.73 4.52 -15.46
CA CYS A 28 9.56 3.84 -15.98
C CYS A 28 9.85 3.14 -17.31
N PHE A 29 9.40 1.89 -17.43
CA PHE A 29 9.29 1.20 -18.71
C PHE A 29 8.11 1.76 -19.51
N VAL A 30 8.35 2.08 -20.78
CA VAL A 30 7.36 2.72 -21.64
C VAL A 30 7.33 2.06 -23.00
N LEU A 31 6.17 2.12 -23.64
CA LEU A 31 6.01 1.89 -25.07
C LEU A 31 6.11 3.25 -25.76
N ALA A 32 7.14 3.42 -26.56
CA ALA A 32 7.38 4.65 -27.31
C ALA A 32 7.13 4.39 -28.80
N GLU A 33 6.16 5.10 -29.37
CA GLU A 33 5.85 5.09 -30.80
C GLU A 33 6.45 6.33 -31.45
N GLY A 34 7.06 6.19 -32.63
CA GLY A 34 7.74 7.29 -33.30
C GLY A 34 8.55 6.86 -34.53
N TRP A 35 9.44 7.74 -34.97
CA TRP A 35 10.39 7.46 -36.05
C TRP A 35 11.83 7.75 -35.61
N TYR A 36 12.79 7.11 -36.25
CA TYR A 36 14.21 7.22 -35.95
C TYR A 36 14.95 7.90 -37.09
N GLU A 37 15.68 8.98 -36.78
CA GLU A 37 16.45 9.77 -37.74
C GLU A 37 17.70 10.34 -37.04
N ASP A 38 18.85 10.36 -37.72
CA ASP A 38 20.10 10.97 -37.23
C ASP A 38 20.52 10.58 -35.80
N SER A 39 20.39 9.29 -35.46
CA SER A 39 20.70 8.76 -34.11
C SER A 39 19.79 9.24 -32.97
N VAL A 40 18.66 9.86 -33.31
CA VAL A 40 17.64 10.32 -32.37
C VAL A 40 16.31 9.64 -32.67
N PHE A 41 15.62 9.18 -31.64
CA PHE A 41 14.27 8.64 -31.75
C PHE A 41 13.25 9.72 -31.40
N HIS A 42 12.48 10.15 -32.40
CA HIS A 42 11.45 11.18 -32.28
C HIS A 42 10.12 10.52 -31.91
N VAL A 43 9.68 10.75 -30.68
CA VAL A 43 8.51 10.06 -30.12
C VAL A 43 7.23 10.84 -30.38
N SER A 44 6.29 10.19 -31.07
CA SER A 44 4.93 10.68 -31.32
C SER A 44 3.98 10.36 -30.17
N GLY A 45 4.23 9.28 -29.41
CA GLY A 45 3.42 8.91 -28.25
C GLY A 45 4.15 8.02 -27.25
N PHE A 46 4.07 8.39 -25.97
CA PHE A 46 4.47 7.53 -24.84
C PHE A 46 3.26 6.92 -24.16
N GLY A 47 3.21 5.59 -24.10
CA GLY A 47 2.28 4.83 -23.30
C GLY A 47 3.01 3.95 -22.27
N PHE A 48 2.30 3.50 -21.26
CA PHE A 48 2.78 2.38 -20.44
C PHE A 48 2.41 1.04 -21.10
N PRO A 49 3.17 -0.03 -20.82
CA PRO A 49 2.72 -1.37 -21.14
C PRO A 49 1.34 -1.63 -20.51
N PRO A 50 0.44 -2.36 -21.20
CA PRO A 50 -0.89 -2.63 -20.67
C PRO A 50 -0.80 -3.51 -19.41
N THR A 51 -1.53 -3.11 -18.36
CA THR A 51 -1.62 -3.91 -17.13
C THR A 51 -2.36 -5.22 -17.39
N GLU A 52 -1.70 -6.33 -17.08
CA GLU A 52 -2.31 -7.66 -17.15
C GLU A 52 -3.12 -7.95 -15.86
N PRO A 53 -4.43 -8.26 -15.95
CA PRO A 53 -5.22 -8.60 -14.77
C PRO A 53 -4.82 -9.97 -14.20
N SER A 54 -5.04 -10.15 -12.90
CA SER A 54 -4.65 -11.38 -12.19
C SER A 54 -5.24 -12.67 -12.78
N SER A 55 -6.44 -12.59 -13.38
CA SER A 55 -7.11 -13.71 -14.06
C SER A 55 -6.36 -14.16 -15.31
N ALA A 56 -5.87 -13.21 -16.12
CA ALA A 56 -5.07 -13.50 -17.31
C ALA A 56 -3.72 -14.13 -16.93
N THR A 57 -3.05 -13.60 -15.90
CA THR A 57 -1.80 -14.18 -15.40
C THR A 57 -1.98 -15.64 -14.96
N ARG A 58 -3.06 -15.95 -14.23
CA ARG A 58 -3.37 -17.33 -13.83
C ARG A 58 -3.75 -18.24 -15.00
N ALA A 59 -4.40 -17.69 -16.03
CA ALA A 59 -4.71 -18.47 -17.23
C ALA A 59 -3.45 -18.91 -17.97
N TYR A 60 -2.40 -18.08 -17.97
CA TYR A 60 -1.12 -18.37 -18.63
C TYR A 60 -0.17 -19.21 -17.77
N TYR A 61 0.06 -18.82 -16.52
CA TYR A 61 1.05 -19.47 -15.63
C TYR A 61 0.45 -20.57 -14.74
N GLY A 62 -0.87 -20.77 -14.76
CA GLY A 62 -1.57 -21.67 -13.86
C GLY A 62 -1.66 -21.15 -12.42
N ASN A 63 -1.60 -22.05 -11.46
CA ASN A 63 -1.86 -21.76 -10.03
C ASN A 63 -0.60 -21.64 -9.18
N ILE A 64 0.49 -21.14 -9.76
CA ILE A 64 1.75 -20.91 -9.04
C ILE A 64 1.51 -19.86 -7.93
N ASN A 65 2.02 -20.13 -6.73
CA ASN A 65 1.96 -19.16 -5.64
C ASN A 65 3.10 -18.13 -5.75
N PHE A 66 2.88 -17.06 -6.52
CA PHE A 66 3.78 -15.91 -6.60
C PHE A 66 3.73 -15.01 -5.36
N PHE A 67 2.61 -15.02 -4.63
CA PHE A 67 2.37 -14.10 -3.51
C PHE A 67 3.18 -14.50 -2.27
N GLY A 68 3.32 -15.80 -2.05
CA GLY A 68 4.01 -16.40 -0.90
C GLY A 68 3.05 -16.92 0.16
N GLY A 69 3.57 -17.20 1.36
CA GLY A 69 2.81 -17.77 2.46
C GLY A 69 2.78 -19.31 2.47
N PRO A 70 1.97 -19.92 3.36
CA PRO A 70 2.03 -21.36 3.63
C PRO A 70 1.52 -22.25 2.48
N SER A 71 0.65 -21.72 1.62
CA SER A 71 0.05 -22.48 0.52
C SER A 71 1.08 -22.76 -0.58
N THR A 72 1.08 -23.98 -1.12
CA THR A 72 1.91 -24.33 -2.28
C THR A 72 1.35 -23.79 -3.60
N THR A 73 0.04 -23.54 -3.65
CA THR A 73 -0.69 -23.02 -4.82
C THR A 73 -1.31 -21.66 -4.54
N SER A 74 -1.63 -20.90 -5.58
CA SER A 74 -2.33 -19.61 -5.44
C SER A 74 -3.63 -19.78 -4.64
N VAL A 75 -3.81 -18.92 -3.64
CA VAL A 75 -5.02 -18.94 -2.79
C VAL A 75 -6.28 -18.53 -3.56
N LYS A 76 -6.11 -17.77 -4.66
CA LYS A 76 -7.19 -17.38 -5.58
C LYS A 76 -7.84 -18.57 -6.30
N ALA A 77 -7.16 -19.72 -6.36
CA ALA A 77 -7.69 -20.94 -6.97
C ALA A 77 -8.52 -21.81 -5.99
N SER A 78 -8.52 -21.49 -4.70
CA SER A 78 -9.18 -22.29 -3.68
C SER A 78 -10.63 -21.88 -3.51
N SER A 79 -11.55 -22.70 -4.03
CA SER A 79 -13.01 -22.52 -3.85
C SER A 79 -13.42 -22.54 -2.36
N LYS A 80 -12.75 -23.36 -1.54
CA LYS A 80 -12.99 -23.42 -0.10
C LYS A 80 -12.65 -22.10 0.59
N LEU A 81 -11.51 -21.49 0.26
CA LEU A 81 -11.14 -20.19 0.84
C LEU A 81 -12.08 -19.09 0.35
N LYS A 82 -12.54 -19.17 -0.90
CA LYS A 82 -13.50 -18.22 -1.43
C LYS A 82 -14.86 -18.29 -0.71
N GLN A 83 -15.35 -19.49 -0.39
CA GLN A 83 -16.56 -19.66 0.42
C GLN A 83 -16.40 -19.08 1.83
N LEU A 84 -15.29 -19.38 2.52
CA LEU A 84 -15.03 -18.83 3.86
C LEU A 84 -14.92 -17.29 3.89
N GLU A 85 -14.47 -16.70 2.79
CA GLU A 85 -14.41 -15.24 2.62
C GLU A 85 -15.81 -14.62 2.49
N GLU A 86 -16.69 -15.27 1.73
CA GLU A 86 -18.07 -14.84 1.50
C GLU A 86 -18.93 -15.04 2.76
N ASP A 87 -18.74 -16.14 3.47
CA ASP A 87 -19.48 -16.47 4.70
C ASP A 87 -19.14 -15.54 5.87
N ASN A 88 -17.94 -14.94 5.88
CA ASN A 88 -17.47 -14.09 6.96
C ASN A 88 -17.70 -12.60 6.66
N GLU A 89 -18.97 -12.19 6.64
CA GLU A 89 -19.39 -10.81 6.36
C GLU A 89 -18.86 -9.78 7.37
N ASP A 90 -18.66 -10.19 8.63
CA ASP A 90 -18.17 -9.35 9.72
C ASP A 90 -16.65 -9.13 9.67
N ALA A 91 -15.95 -9.77 8.72
CA ALA A 91 -14.51 -9.57 8.56
C ALA A 91 -14.22 -8.12 8.18
N MET A 92 -13.25 -7.50 8.86
CA MET A 92 -12.84 -6.14 8.56
C MET A 92 -11.38 -5.88 8.94
N PHE A 93 -10.74 -5.04 8.13
CA PHE A 93 -9.36 -4.60 8.29
C PHE A 93 -9.33 -3.09 8.48
N VAL A 94 -8.89 -2.64 9.66
CA VAL A 94 -8.74 -1.21 9.96
C VAL A 94 -7.32 -0.80 9.64
N ILE A 95 -7.14 0.19 8.77
CA ILE A 95 -5.85 0.58 8.20
C ILE A 95 -5.56 2.03 8.57
N VAL A 96 -4.47 2.23 9.30
CA VAL A 96 -4.04 3.54 9.81
C VAL A 96 -2.57 3.75 9.47
N SER A 97 -2.18 4.97 9.07
CA SER A 97 -0.80 5.33 8.72
C SER A 97 -0.31 6.54 9.49
N ASP A 98 1.01 6.64 9.70
CA ASP A 98 1.66 7.63 10.57
C ASP A 98 1.08 7.65 12.00
N VAL A 99 1.03 6.47 12.62
CA VAL A 99 0.54 6.32 13.99
C VAL A 99 1.59 6.84 14.98
N TRP A 100 1.63 8.15 15.23
CA TRP A 100 2.57 8.77 16.18
C TRP A 100 2.23 8.47 17.63
N LEU A 101 2.86 7.45 18.20
CA LEU A 101 2.57 6.91 19.53
C LEU A 101 3.09 7.78 20.68
N ASP A 102 3.93 8.75 20.35
CA ASP A 102 4.42 9.80 21.25
C ASP A 102 3.44 11.00 21.36
N SER A 103 2.47 11.11 20.45
CA SER A 103 1.45 12.15 20.51
C SER A 103 0.29 11.74 21.42
N VAL A 104 0.00 12.57 22.43
CA VAL A 104 -1.14 12.38 23.34
C VAL A 104 -2.46 12.38 22.55
N GLU A 105 -2.59 13.29 21.57
CA GLU A 105 -3.80 13.42 20.76
C GLU A 105 -4.06 12.16 19.93
N VAL A 106 -3.02 11.57 19.33
CA VAL A 106 -3.12 10.31 18.58
C VAL A 106 -3.54 9.18 19.50
N MET A 107 -2.94 9.07 20.68
CA MET A 107 -3.29 8.03 21.66
C MET A 107 -4.75 8.16 22.14
N ASP A 108 -5.22 9.38 22.39
CA ASP A 108 -6.62 9.62 22.75
C ASP A 108 -7.57 9.20 21.62
N LYS A 109 -7.24 9.51 20.36
CA LYS A 109 -8.06 9.11 19.21
C LYS A 109 -8.02 7.60 18.96
N LEU A 110 -6.88 6.94 19.18
CA LEU A 110 -6.79 5.48 19.14
C LEU A 110 -7.67 4.85 20.21
N ASN A 111 -7.70 5.38 21.44
CA ASN A 111 -8.58 4.89 22.50
C ASN A 111 -10.07 5.05 22.14
N ILE A 112 -10.45 6.17 21.51
CA ILE A 112 -11.82 6.37 20.98
C ILE A 112 -12.13 5.34 19.89
N MET A 113 -11.22 5.14 18.93
CA MET A 113 -11.37 4.14 17.87
C MET A 113 -11.55 2.75 18.45
N PHE A 114 -10.71 2.36 19.40
CA PHE A 114 -10.79 1.07 20.08
C PHE A 114 -12.08 0.88 20.87
N SER A 115 -12.53 1.91 21.58
CA SER A 115 -13.83 1.90 22.28
C SER A 115 -14.99 1.75 21.30
N GLY A 116 -14.89 2.40 20.14
CA GLY A 116 -15.85 2.31 19.04
C GLY A 116 -15.99 0.90 18.44
N TYR A 117 -14.88 0.15 18.43
CA TYR A 117 -14.84 -1.24 17.95
C TYR A 117 -14.98 -2.28 19.06
N ALA A 118 -15.20 -1.89 20.31
CA ALA A 118 -15.29 -2.84 21.42
C ALA A 118 -16.44 -3.83 21.28
N ALA A 119 -17.58 -3.41 20.70
CA ALA A 119 -18.74 -4.25 20.46
C ALA A 119 -18.55 -5.22 19.28
N MET A 120 -17.83 -4.78 18.24
CA MET A 120 -17.57 -5.55 17.03
C MET A 120 -16.09 -5.37 16.65
N PRO A 121 -15.18 -6.15 17.26
CA PRO A 121 -13.76 -5.99 17.08
C PRO A 121 -13.34 -6.40 15.66
N PRO A 122 -12.51 -5.61 14.96
CA PRO A 122 -12.08 -5.96 13.62
C PRO A 122 -11.18 -7.19 13.62
N THR A 123 -11.12 -7.87 12.48
CA THR A 123 -10.26 -9.03 12.26
C THR A 123 -8.78 -8.65 12.45
N CYS A 124 -8.39 -7.48 11.92
CA CYS A 124 -7.03 -6.99 12.02
C CYS A 124 -6.96 -5.46 12.00
N PHE A 125 -6.13 -4.90 12.87
CA PHE A 125 -5.62 -3.53 12.75
C PHE A 125 -4.27 -3.57 12.02
N ILE A 126 -4.12 -2.78 10.97
CA ILE A 126 -2.87 -2.58 10.24
C ILE A 126 -2.40 -1.16 10.54
N PHE A 127 -1.38 -1.06 11.37
CA PHE A 127 -0.74 0.20 11.72
C PHE A 127 0.55 0.35 10.93
N CYS A 128 0.55 1.31 10.03
CA CYS A 128 1.74 1.72 9.30
C CYS A 128 2.42 2.85 10.06
N GLY A 129 3.76 2.81 10.10
CA GLY A 129 4.57 3.89 10.62
C GLY A 129 4.36 5.19 9.83
N ASN A 130 5.05 6.29 10.13
CA ASN A 130 6.05 6.40 11.18
C ASN A 130 5.39 6.32 12.57
N PHE A 131 6.05 5.65 13.51
CA PHE A 131 5.52 5.40 14.86
C PHE A 131 5.84 6.49 15.88
N SER A 132 6.69 7.45 15.50
CA SER A 132 6.98 8.65 16.28
C SER A 132 6.83 9.89 15.42
N SER A 133 6.34 10.97 16.01
CA SER A 133 6.27 12.30 15.40
C SER A 133 7.64 12.90 15.14
N THR A 134 8.67 12.46 15.88
CA THR A 134 10.04 12.95 15.75
C THR A 134 11.02 11.80 15.48
N PRO A 135 11.71 11.79 14.33
CA PRO A 135 12.67 10.73 13.97
C PRO A 135 13.87 10.62 14.94
N TYR A 136 14.15 11.67 15.72
CA TYR A 136 15.31 11.76 16.59
C TYR A 136 14.88 11.98 18.05
N GLY A 137 14.96 10.94 18.88
CA GLY A 137 14.65 11.08 20.31
C GLY A 137 14.95 9.84 21.16
N LYS A 138 15.41 10.05 22.40
CA LYS A 138 15.73 8.97 23.37
C LYS A 138 14.50 8.22 23.92
N THR A 139 13.29 8.63 23.53
CA THR A 139 12.02 8.26 24.21
C THR A 139 11.03 7.50 23.32
N GLN A 140 11.43 7.08 22.12
CA GLN A 140 10.52 6.75 21.03
C GLN A 140 9.48 5.66 21.31
N ILE A 141 9.69 4.71 22.24
CA ILE A 141 8.87 3.48 22.30
C ILE A 141 8.48 3.08 23.73
N LYS A 142 8.45 4.02 24.68
CA LYS A 142 8.01 3.73 26.07
C LYS A 142 6.49 3.77 26.29
N SER A 143 5.69 4.14 25.28
CA SER A 143 4.29 4.53 25.49
C SER A 143 3.21 3.72 24.75
N LEU A 144 3.54 2.59 24.13
CA LEU A 144 2.49 1.65 23.69
C LEU A 144 1.90 0.91 24.89
N LYS A 145 1.11 1.62 25.68
CA LYS A 145 0.20 1.04 26.67
C LYS A 145 -1.03 0.55 25.90
N GLY A 146 -0.95 -0.64 25.33
CA GLY A 146 -2.10 -1.29 24.73
C GLY A 146 -3.02 -1.83 25.82
N GLU A 147 -4.30 -1.44 25.79
CA GLU A 147 -5.33 -2.24 26.45
C GLU A 147 -5.44 -3.60 25.75
N THR A 148 -5.72 -4.65 26.51
CA THR A 148 -5.66 -6.04 26.02
C THR A 148 -6.86 -6.36 25.13
N PHE A 149 -6.77 -6.09 23.83
CA PHE A 149 -7.76 -6.57 22.86
C PHE A 149 -7.49 -8.04 22.56
N LYS A 150 -8.33 -8.92 23.12
CA LYS A 150 -8.18 -10.38 23.02
C LYS A 150 -8.63 -10.96 21.67
N SER A 151 -9.37 -10.20 20.86
CA SER A 151 -10.02 -10.69 19.63
C SER A 151 -9.36 -10.21 18.33
N SER A 152 -8.81 -9.00 18.30
CA SER A 152 -8.21 -8.42 17.09
C SER A 152 -6.73 -8.75 16.95
N ARG A 153 -6.28 -8.97 15.71
CA ARG A 153 -4.86 -9.05 15.38
C ARG A 153 -4.30 -7.66 15.09
N PHE A 154 -3.00 -7.47 15.34
CA PHE A 154 -2.30 -6.22 15.04
C PHE A 154 -1.11 -6.48 14.13
N VAL A 155 -1.02 -5.76 13.01
CA VAL A 155 0.11 -5.79 12.08
C VAL A 155 0.76 -4.42 12.08
N PHE A 156 2.05 -4.38 12.39
CA PHE A 156 2.85 -3.15 12.41
C PHE A 156 3.82 -3.15 11.22
N VAL A 157 3.66 -2.18 10.33
CA VAL A 157 4.51 -1.98 9.14
C VAL A 157 5.40 -0.77 9.36
N PRO A 158 6.74 -0.92 9.41
CA PRO A 158 7.65 0.18 9.74
C PRO A 158 7.69 1.24 8.64
N GLY A 159 7.68 2.51 9.04
CA GLY A 159 7.83 3.68 8.18
C GLY A 159 9.29 4.07 7.93
N PRO A 160 9.55 5.00 7.00
CA PRO A 160 10.91 5.37 6.57
C PRO A 160 11.68 6.19 7.61
N GLU A 161 11.03 6.64 8.68
CA GLU A 161 11.66 7.39 9.77
C GLU A 161 11.75 6.57 11.08
N ASP A 162 11.33 5.31 11.04
CA ASP A 162 11.39 4.42 12.20
C ASP A 162 12.80 3.84 12.41
N PRO A 163 13.14 3.37 13.62
CA PRO A 163 14.44 2.78 13.92
C PRO A 163 14.79 1.59 13.02
N GLY A 164 15.91 1.66 12.31
CA GLY A 164 16.40 0.61 11.42
C GLY A 164 17.19 1.18 10.23
N PRO A 165 17.49 0.39 9.20
CA PRO A 165 18.04 0.87 7.94
C PRO A 165 16.94 1.61 7.15
N ALA A 166 16.67 2.85 7.57
CA ALA A 166 15.39 3.51 7.33
C ALA A 166 15.14 3.94 5.87
N THR A 167 16.18 4.00 5.03
CA THR A 167 16.09 4.56 3.67
C THR A 167 16.15 3.55 2.52
N ILE A 168 16.39 2.26 2.81
CA ILE A 168 16.59 1.22 1.77
C ILE A 168 15.48 0.18 1.84
N LEU A 169 14.84 -0.12 0.71
CA LEU A 169 13.79 -1.14 0.59
C LEU A 169 14.35 -2.49 0.11
N PRO A 170 13.73 -3.63 0.46
CA PRO A 170 12.74 -3.78 1.54
C PRO A 170 13.37 -3.54 2.93
N ARG A 171 12.59 -2.94 3.83
CA ARG A 171 12.99 -2.64 5.21
C ARG A 171 12.67 -3.82 6.14
N PRO A 172 13.57 -4.18 7.06
CA PRO A 172 13.29 -5.19 8.08
C PRO A 172 12.25 -4.70 9.08
N PRO A 173 11.64 -5.61 9.87
CA PRO A 173 10.79 -5.20 10.99
C PRO A 173 11.56 -4.41 12.05
N LEU A 174 10.81 -3.72 12.92
CA LEU A 174 11.37 -3.14 14.14
C LEU A 174 12.05 -4.23 14.97
N ALA A 175 13.21 -3.91 15.53
CA ALA A 175 14.02 -4.87 16.27
C ALA A 175 13.26 -5.47 17.47
N ASP A 176 13.54 -6.73 17.80
CA ASP A 176 12.77 -7.45 18.83
C ASP A 176 12.85 -6.78 20.20
N HIS A 177 14.03 -6.26 20.59
CA HIS A 177 14.22 -5.55 21.87
C HIS A 177 13.32 -4.31 22.05
N ILE A 178 12.88 -3.71 20.94
CA ILE A 178 11.95 -2.57 20.94
C ILE A 178 10.51 -3.05 21.16
N THR A 179 10.17 -4.21 20.60
CA THR A 179 8.79 -4.66 20.44
C THR A 179 8.39 -5.75 21.45
N GLU A 180 9.36 -6.30 22.18
CA GLU A 180 9.18 -7.41 23.13
C GLU A 180 8.14 -7.09 24.21
N GLU A 181 8.23 -5.93 24.87
CA GLU A 181 7.28 -5.52 25.91
C GLU A 181 5.85 -5.43 25.34
N PHE A 182 5.71 -4.95 24.11
CA PHE A 182 4.41 -4.86 23.45
C PHE A 182 3.85 -6.24 23.09
N ARG A 183 4.67 -7.12 22.52
CA ARG A 183 4.26 -8.49 22.16
C ARG A 183 3.86 -9.31 23.38
N GLN A 184 4.48 -9.08 24.54
CA GLN A 184 4.09 -9.72 25.81
C GLN A 184 2.69 -9.27 26.27
N ARG A 185 2.31 -8.01 26.03
CA ARG A 185 0.98 -7.49 26.38
C ARG A 185 -0.10 -7.83 25.35
N VAL A 186 0.27 -7.82 24.07
CA VAL A 186 -0.62 -8.05 22.93
C VAL A 186 -0.06 -9.24 22.12
N PRO A 187 -0.41 -10.49 22.50
CA PRO A 187 0.18 -11.69 21.89
C PRO A 187 -0.21 -11.87 20.41
N PHE A 188 -1.30 -11.26 19.96
CA PHE A 188 -1.73 -11.28 18.55
C PHE A 188 -1.17 -10.12 17.73
N SER A 189 0.01 -9.62 18.09
CA SER A 189 0.73 -8.59 17.35
C SER A 189 1.90 -9.16 16.53
N VAL A 190 2.05 -8.67 15.30
CA VAL A 190 3.12 -9.03 14.38
C VAL A 190 3.77 -7.75 13.84
N PHE A 191 5.07 -7.60 14.07
CA PHE A 191 5.89 -6.55 13.47
C PHE A 191 6.55 -7.14 12.23
N THR A 192 6.28 -6.54 11.06
CA THR A 192 6.65 -7.11 9.75
C THR A 192 7.58 -6.17 8.98
N THR A 193 8.00 -6.58 7.78
CA THR A 193 8.82 -5.78 6.86
C THR A 193 8.02 -4.64 6.24
N ASN A 194 8.71 -3.74 5.52
CA ASN A 194 8.06 -2.80 4.62
C ASN A 194 8.72 -2.82 3.23
N PRO A 195 7.99 -3.16 2.15
CA PRO A 195 6.57 -3.56 2.13
C PRO A 195 6.34 -4.91 2.82
N CYS A 196 5.08 -5.23 3.04
CA CYS A 196 4.64 -6.56 3.46
C CYS A 196 3.44 -7.04 2.64
N ARG A 197 3.17 -8.34 2.76
CA ARG A 197 2.08 -9.02 2.08
C ARG A 197 1.19 -9.70 3.11
N VAL A 198 -0.10 -9.43 3.05
CA VAL A 198 -1.12 -10.03 3.90
C VAL A 198 -2.03 -10.86 3.00
N GLN A 199 -2.16 -12.13 3.32
CA GLN A 199 -3.08 -13.04 2.67
C GLN A 199 -4.28 -13.25 3.59
N TYR A 200 -5.48 -13.02 3.07
CA TYR A 200 -6.74 -13.29 3.78
C TYR A 200 -7.66 -14.09 2.86
N CYS A 201 -7.98 -15.33 3.26
CA CYS A 201 -8.78 -16.25 2.46
C CYS A 201 -8.30 -16.33 0.99
N SER A 202 -9.13 -15.99 0.00
CA SER A 202 -8.73 -16.02 -1.40
C SER A 202 -8.08 -14.71 -1.88
N GLN A 203 -7.83 -13.75 -0.99
CA GLN A 203 -7.35 -12.42 -1.35
C GLN A 203 -5.90 -12.14 -0.96
N GLU A 204 -5.29 -11.31 -1.79
CA GLU A 204 -3.89 -10.88 -1.71
C GLU A 204 -3.82 -9.37 -1.49
N MET A 205 -3.25 -8.94 -0.37
CA MET A 205 -3.09 -7.54 0.01
C MET A 205 -1.61 -7.17 0.11
N VAL A 206 -1.16 -6.16 -0.62
CA VAL A 206 0.20 -5.60 -0.52
C VAL A 206 0.14 -4.29 0.26
N ILE A 207 0.97 -4.13 1.28
CA ILE A 207 1.02 -2.92 2.10
C ILE A 207 2.41 -2.31 2.00
N ILE A 208 2.48 -1.03 1.68
CA ILE A 208 3.73 -0.27 1.64
C ILE A 208 3.56 1.06 2.37
N ARG A 209 4.49 1.36 3.28
CA ARG A 209 4.58 2.66 3.95
C ARG A 209 5.72 3.48 3.37
N GLU A 210 5.39 4.39 2.46
CA GLU A 210 6.38 5.25 1.80
C GLU A 210 5.70 6.48 1.21
N ASP A 211 6.42 7.61 1.15
CA ASP A 211 5.88 8.86 0.60
C ASP A 211 6.06 8.91 -0.94
N LEU A 212 5.51 7.89 -1.62
CA LEU A 212 5.74 7.62 -3.03
C LEU A 212 5.14 8.66 -3.95
N VAL A 213 3.93 9.15 -3.70
CA VAL A 213 3.26 10.11 -4.59
C VAL A 213 4.15 11.35 -4.77
N ASN A 214 4.64 11.89 -3.66
CA ASN A 214 5.53 13.04 -3.69
C ASN A 214 6.90 12.73 -4.32
N LYS A 215 7.48 11.53 -4.07
CA LYS A 215 8.74 11.11 -4.70
C LYS A 215 8.58 10.99 -6.22
N MET A 216 7.49 10.41 -6.70
CA MET A 216 7.21 10.27 -8.12
C MET A 216 6.96 11.62 -8.76
N CYS A 217 6.12 12.49 -8.17
CA CYS A 217 5.87 13.83 -8.71
C CYS A 217 7.14 14.67 -8.85
N ARG A 218 8.08 14.58 -7.89
CA ARG A 218 9.38 15.30 -7.97
C ARG A 218 10.31 14.78 -9.06
N ASN A 219 10.18 13.52 -9.45
CA ASN A 219 11.01 12.87 -10.46
C ASN A 219 10.26 12.60 -11.76
N CYS A 220 9.11 13.25 -11.95
CA CYS A 220 8.37 13.15 -13.19
C CYS A 220 9.11 13.89 -14.30
N VAL A 221 9.27 13.23 -15.45
CA VAL A 221 9.80 13.81 -16.69
C VAL A 221 8.98 15.03 -17.12
N ARG A 222 7.66 14.94 -16.93
CA ARG A 222 6.69 16.00 -17.19
C ARG A 222 5.54 15.91 -16.20
N LEU A 223 4.98 17.06 -15.85
CA LEU A 223 3.73 17.10 -15.09
C LEU A 223 2.64 16.36 -15.86
N PRO A 224 1.84 15.52 -15.19
CA PRO A 224 0.74 14.81 -15.84
C PRO A 224 -0.30 15.80 -16.36
N ASN A 225 -1.10 15.35 -17.33
CA ASN A 225 -2.20 16.15 -17.85
C ASN A 225 -3.24 16.40 -16.75
N ASN A 226 -3.81 17.61 -16.71
CA ASN A 226 -4.82 18.00 -15.70
C ASN A 226 -6.19 17.30 -15.88
N ASN A 227 -6.30 16.33 -16.77
CA ASN A 227 -7.57 15.65 -17.07
C ASN A 227 -7.92 14.56 -16.04
N LEU A 228 -6.95 14.14 -15.24
CA LEU A 228 -7.08 13.10 -14.22
C LEU A 228 -6.34 13.54 -12.96
N ASP A 229 -6.87 13.15 -11.80
CA ASP A 229 -6.22 13.46 -10.54
C ASP A 229 -4.88 12.70 -10.40
N ILE A 230 -3.96 13.30 -9.64
CA ILE A 230 -2.62 12.73 -9.39
C ILE A 230 -2.70 11.28 -8.87
N PRO A 231 -3.59 10.91 -7.92
CA PRO A 231 -3.72 9.53 -7.46
C PRO A 231 -4.08 8.53 -8.58
N ASN A 232 -4.92 8.93 -9.55
CA ASN A 232 -5.26 8.07 -10.68
C ASN A 232 -4.06 7.83 -11.61
N HIS A 233 -3.29 8.88 -11.88
CA HIS A 233 -2.03 8.76 -12.61
C HIS A 233 -1.01 7.88 -11.87
N PHE A 234 -0.90 8.06 -10.55
CA PHE A 234 -0.03 7.28 -9.67
C PHE A 234 -0.38 5.79 -9.70
N VAL A 235 -1.64 5.42 -9.41
CA VAL A 235 -2.10 4.03 -9.40
C VAL A 235 -1.89 3.36 -10.75
N LYS A 236 -2.26 4.05 -11.85
CA LYS A 236 -2.03 3.53 -13.19
C LYS A 236 -0.56 3.25 -13.45
N THR A 237 0.33 4.13 -12.98
CA THR A 237 1.78 3.95 -13.15
C THR A 237 2.27 2.72 -12.41
N ILE A 238 2.00 2.60 -11.10
CA ILE A 238 2.46 1.46 -10.29
C ILE A 238 1.99 0.13 -10.87
N LEU A 239 0.71 0.03 -11.25
CA LEU A 239 0.16 -1.20 -11.81
C LEU A 239 0.74 -1.53 -13.19
N SER A 240 0.92 -0.51 -14.06
CA SER A 240 1.49 -0.75 -15.39
C SER A 240 2.98 -1.14 -15.31
N GLN A 241 3.71 -0.59 -14.34
CA GLN A 241 5.11 -0.96 -14.09
C GLN A 241 5.25 -2.30 -13.37
N GLY A 242 4.18 -2.84 -12.77
CA GLY A 242 4.23 -4.07 -11.99
C GLY A 242 5.22 -4.02 -10.82
N HIS A 243 5.49 -2.82 -10.29
CA HIS A 243 6.54 -2.59 -9.29
C HIS A 243 6.19 -1.41 -8.38
N LEU A 244 6.43 -1.53 -7.06
CA LEU A 244 6.06 -0.52 -6.07
C LEU A 244 6.91 0.76 -6.17
N THR A 245 8.13 0.66 -6.67
CA THR A 245 9.08 1.78 -6.74
C THR A 245 9.68 1.90 -8.14
N PRO A 246 8.91 2.34 -9.15
CA PRO A 246 9.41 2.60 -10.50
C PRO A 246 10.18 3.93 -10.50
N LEU A 247 11.29 3.97 -9.76
CA LEU A 247 12.11 5.13 -9.50
C LEU A 247 13.58 4.72 -9.54
N PRO A 248 14.49 5.62 -9.93
CA PRO A 248 15.92 5.34 -9.88
C PRO A 248 16.40 5.02 -8.46
N LEU A 249 17.47 4.21 -8.34
CA LEU A 249 18.04 3.82 -7.05
C LEU A 249 18.51 4.99 -6.19
N TYR A 250 18.90 6.12 -6.79
CA TYR A 250 19.29 7.32 -6.02
C TYR A 250 18.07 8.05 -5.42
N VAL A 251 16.86 7.82 -5.92
CA VAL A 251 15.60 8.36 -5.38
C VAL A 251 14.97 7.38 -4.40
N SER A 252 14.95 6.10 -4.77
CA SER A 252 14.39 5.01 -3.98
C SER A 252 15.41 3.88 -3.90
N PRO A 253 16.31 3.89 -2.91
CA PRO A 253 17.30 2.86 -2.74
C PRO A 253 16.65 1.49 -2.48
N VAL A 254 17.11 0.48 -3.23
CA VAL A 254 16.64 -0.90 -3.11
C VAL A 254 17.84 -1.83 -2.98
N PHE A 255 17.76 -2.84 -2.12
CA PHE A 255 18.72 -3.93 -2.10
C PHE A 255 18.62 -4.72 -3.40
N TRP A 256 19.66 -4.67 -4.24
CA TRP A 256 19.63 -5.23 -5.59
C TRP A 256 19.14 -6.68 -5.65
N ALA A 257 19.58 -7.52 -4.71
CA ALA A 257 19.18 -8.93 -4.65
C ALA A 257 17.71 -9.14 -4.25
N TYR A 258 17.06 -8.16 -3.62
CA TYR A 258 15.69 -8.24 -3.09
C TYR A 258 14.69 -7.37 -3.87
N ASP A 259 15.07 -6.82 -5.02
CA ASP A 259 14.20 -6.01 -5.87
C ASP A 259 12.88 -6.73 -6.21
N TYR A 260 12.94 -8.05 -6.44
CA TYR A 260 11.78 -8.89 -6.72
C TYR A 260 10.69 -8.84 -5.64
N SER A 261 11.03 -8.51 -4.40
CA SER A 261 10.08 -8.41 -3.29
C SER A 261 9.13 -7.20 -3.42
N LEU A 262 9.56 -6.18 -4.15
CA LEU A 262 8.79 -4.96 -4.42
C LEU A 262 7.90 -5.09 -5.66
N ARG A 263 7.83 -6.27 -6.26
CA ARG A 263 7.00 -6.56 -7.44
C ARG A 263 5.52 -6.59 -7.09
N VAL A 264 4.71 -5.99 -7.97
CA VAL A 264 3.23 -5.93 -7.97
C VAL A 264 2.69 -6.73 -9.17
N TYR A 265 3.28 -7.89 -9.42
CA TYR A 265 2.90 -8.80 -10.50
C TYR A 265 3.04 -10.25 -10.00
N PRO A 266 1.98 -11.08 -10.07
CA PRO A 266 0.62 -10.77 -10.53
C PRO A 266 -0.06 -9.65 -9.73
N VAL A 267 -1.06 -9.01 -10.32
CA VAL A 267 -1.79 -7.90 -9.68
C VAL A 267 -2.56 -8.42 -8.45
N PRO A 268 -2.35 -7.85 -7.24
CA PRO A 268 -3.06 -8.25 -6.02
C PRO A 268 -4.52 -7.76 -6.02
N ASP A 269 -5.34 -8.20 -5.05
CA ASP A 269 -6.70 -7.67 -4.91
C ASP A 269 -6.71 -6.27 -4.28
N VAL A 270 -5.79 -6.01 -3.36
CA VAL A 270 -5.67 -4.72 -2.66
C VAL A 270 -4.21 -4.28 -2.56
N ILE A 271 -3.97 -2.99 -2.79
CA ILE A 271 -2.70 -2.33 -2.46
C ILE A 271 -2.96 -1.16 -1.52
N VAL A 272 -2.28 -1.18 -0.39
CA VAL A 272 -2.31 -0.10 0.60
C VAL A 272 -1.04 0.72 0.44
N PHE A 273 -1.18 1.89 -0.17
CA PHE A 273 -0.16 2.92 -0.21
C PHE A 273 -0.33 3.81 1.01
N ALA A 274 0.25 3.40 2.14
CA ALA A 274 0.33 4.25 3.33
C ALA A 274 1.27 5.42 3.01
N ASP A 275 0.70 6.51 2.49
CA ASP A 275 1.42 7.72 2.09
C ASP A 275 0.91 8.88 2.96
N LYS A 276 1.75 9.89 3.17
CA LYS A 276 1.32 11.15 3.79
C LYS A 276 0.50 12.04 2.88
N TYR A 277 0.41 11.72 1.59
CA TYR A 277 -0.48 12.36 0.63
C TYR A 277 -1.95 12.23 1.06
N ASP A 278 -2.83 13.02 0.45
CA ASP A 278 -4.26 13.01 0.76
C ASP A 278 -4.86 11.60 0.57
N PRO A 279 -5.79 11.17 1.46
CA PRO A 279 -6.41 9.86 1.36
C PRO A 279 -7.13 9.65 0.01
N PHE A 280 -7.04 8.45 -0.55
CA PHE A 280 -7.76 8.11 -1.79
C PHE A 280 -8.12 6.63 -1.83
N SER A 281 -9.08 6.28 -2.68
CA SER A 281 -9.48 4.90 -2.96
C SER A 281 -9.85 4.79 -4.44
N ILE A 282 -9.08 4.01 -5.17
CA ILE A 282 -9.17 3.89 -6.63
C ILE A 282 -9.13 2.42 -6.99
N ASN A 283 -10.07 1.99 -7.84
CA ASN A 283 -10.04 0.65 -8.42
C ASN A 283 -9.50 0.73 -9.86
N ASN A 284 -8.47 -0.05 -10.16
CA ASN A 284 -7.89 -0.14 -11.49
C ASN A 284 -7.41 -1.58 -11.75
N ALA A 285 -7.73 -2.13 -12.92
CA ALA A 285 -7.34 -3.49 -13.33
C ALA A 285 -7.69 -4.57 -12.27
N ASP A 286 -8.90 -4.49 -11.70
CA ASP A 286 -9.41 -5.36 -10.63
C ASP A 286 -8.58 -5.35 -9.33
N CYS A 287 -7.79 -4.29 -9.12
CA CYS A 287 -7.02 -4.03 -7.92
C CYS A 287 -7.51 -2.76 -7.22
N LEU A 288 -7.82 -2.91 -5.94
CA LEU A 288 -8.24 -1.81 -5.09
C LEU A 288 -7.02 -1.14 -4.46
N CYS A 289 -6.69 0.05 -4.93
CA CYS A 289 -5.58 0.85 -4.42
C CYS A 289 -6.10 1.89 -3.43
N ILE A 290 -5.61 1.82 -2.20
CA ILE A 290 -6.04 2.71 -1.11
C ILE A 290 -4.86 3.43 -0.49
N ASN A 291 -5.08 4.68 -0.13
CA ASN A 291 -4.23 5.44 0.76
C ASN A 291 -5.08 5.91 1.96
N PRO A 292 -4.77 5.50 3.19
CA PRO A 292 -5.42 6.02 4.37
C PRO A 292 -5.04 7.47 4.67
N GLY A 293 -3.94 7.98 4.11
CA GLY A 293 -3.36 9.26 4.48
C GLY A 293 -2.69 9.21 5.85
N SER A 294 -2.05 10.32 6.23
CA SER A 294 -1.40 10.45 7.53
C SER A 294 -2.45 10.72 8.61
N PHE A 295 -2.63 9.81 9.56
CA PHE A 295 -3.65 9.89 10.62
C PHE A 295 -3.65 11.24 11.37
N PRO A 296 -2.53 11.73 11.93
CA PRO A 296 -2.52 13.02 12.65
C PRO A 296 -2.71 14.24 11.73
N ARG A 297 -2.38 14.14 10.44
CA ARG A 297 -2.41 15.29 9.51
C ARG A 297 -3.69 15.39 8.70
N SER A 298 -4.45 14.31 8.60
CA SER A 298 -5.68 14.23 7.81
C SER A 298 -6.94 14.54 8.63
N GLY A 299 -6.82 14.79 9.94
CA GLY A 299 -7.98 14.86 10.85
C GLY A 299 -8.40 13.48 11.38
N PHE A 300 -7.42 12.63 11.71
CA PHE A 300 -7.60 11.31 12.33
C PHE A 300 -8.40 10.33 11.49
N THR A 301 -8.01 10.23 10.22
CA THR A 301 -8.78 9.53 9.20
C THR A 301 -8.13 8.19 8.93
N PHE A 302 -8.98 7.19 8.71
CA PHE A 302 -8.52 5.84 8.49
C PHE A 302 -9.46 5.13 7.53
N LYS A 303 -8.96 4.03 6.96
CA LYS A 303 -9.72 3.23 5.99
C LYS A 303 -10.12 1.92 6.65
N VAL A 304 -11.33 1.46 6.36
CA VAL A 304 -11.81 0.14 6.74
C VAL A 304 -12.05 -0.65 5.48
N TYR A 305 -11.43 -1.82 5.38
CA TYR A 305 -11.57 -2.71 4.26
C TYR A 305 -12.37 -3.94 4.66
N TYR A 306 -13.45 -4.21 3.92
CA TYR A 306 -14.29 -5.39 4.09
C TYR A 306 -13.98 -6.41 2.97
N PRO A 307 -13.32 -7.53 3.28
CA PRO A 307 -12.93 -8.51 2.27
C PRO A 307 -14.13 -9.21 1.62
N SER A 308 -15.21 -9.48 2.36
CA SER A 308 -16.38 -10.23 1.88
C SER A 308 -16.98 -9.66 0.57
N ASN A 309 -17.15 -8.34 0.53
CA ASN A 309 -17.70 -7.59 -0.61
C ASN A 309 -16.66 -6.70 -1.32
N ARG A 310 -15.41 -6.71 -0.85
CA ARG A 310 -14.28 -5.90 -1.36
C ARG A 310 -14.54 -4.39 -1.32
N THR A 311 -15.31 -3.91 -0.35
CA THR A 311 -15.59 -2.48 -0.18
C THR A 311 -14.59 -1.81 0.76
N VAL A 312 -14.41 -0.51 0.56
CA VAL A 312 -13.62 0.36 1.44
C VAL A 312 -14.52 1.46 1.96
N GLU A 313 -14.47 1.68 3.26
CA GLU A 313 -15.13 2.78 3.93
C GLU A 313 -14.11 3.77 4.48
N ASP A 314 -14.44 5.05 4.31
CA ASP A 314 -13.67 6.16 4.87
C ASP A 314 -14.27 6.54 6.21
N ARG A 315 -13.43 6.53 7.25
CA ARG A 315 -13.85 6.91 8.59
C ARG A 315 -13.10 8.17 8.98
N TRP A 316 -13.87 9.19 9.34
CA TRP A 316 -13.39 10.49 9.84
C TRP A 316 -13.93 10.65 11.26
N GLU A 317 -13.34 11.56 12.04
CA GLU A 317 -13.83 11.91 13.36
C GLU A 317 -15.19 12.62 13.34
N ILE A 318 -16.25 11.83 13.16
CA ILE A 318 -17.54 12.07 13.80
C ILE A 318 -17.96 10.75 14.43
N PHE A 319 -17.30 10.39 15.53
CA PHE A 319 -17.81 9.44 16.52
C PHE A 319 -18.94 10.09 17.35
N SER A 320 -19.95 10.63 16.67
CA SER A 320 -21.20 11.07 17.29
C SER A 320 -22.35 10.19 16.75
N LEU A 321 -22.78 9.26 17.60
CA LEU A 321 -24.10 8.60 17.65
C LEU A 321 -24.48 7.42 16.71
N ASN A 322 -23.87 7.16 15.55
CA ASN A 322 -24.53 6.26 14.57
C ASN A 322 -24.07 4.80 14.45
N ILE A 323 -23.04 4.33 15.16
CA ILE A 323 -22.62 2.91 15.04
C ILE A 323 -23.69 1.96 15.60
N CYS A 324 -24.50 2.40 16.56
CA CYS A 324 -25.62 1.59 17.06
C CYS A 324 -26.78 1.54 16.04
N PHE A 325 -27.02 2.59 15.24
CA PHE A 325 -28.20 2.63 14.37
C PHE A 325 -28.03 1.96 13.01
N GLN A 326 -26.83 2.00 12.42
CA GLN A 326 -26.67 1.50 11.05
C GLN A 326 -26.59 -0.04 10.97
N VAL A 327 -26.05 -0.71 11.99
CA VAL A 327 -26.06 -2.18 12.07
C VAL A 327 -27.45 -2.71 12.48
N ILE A 328 -28.22 -1.93 13.25
CA ILE A 328 -29.60 -2.33 13.62
C ILE A 328 -30.56 -2.16 12.43
N HIS A 329 -30.36 -1.18 11.54
CA HIS A 329 -31.27 -0.96 10.41
C HIS A 329 -31.19 -2.01 9.30
N TYR A 330 -30.07 -2.74 9.15
CA TYR A 330 -29.96 -3.84 8.18
C TYR A 330 -30.45 -5.19 8.74
N ARG A 331 -30.83 -5.28 10.02
CA ARG A 331 -31.37 -6.51 10.64
C ARG A 331 -32.89 -6.52 10.82
N TRP A 332 -33.58 -5.50 10.34
CA TRP A 332 -35.05 -5.42 10.31
C TRP A 332 -35.53 -4.95 8.95
N PHE A 333 -35.51 -5.84 7.96
CA PHE A 333 -36.49 -5.86 6.86
C PHE A 333 -36.62 -7.28 6.32
#